data_AF-A0A7V5R332-F1
#
_entry.id   AF-A0A7V5R332-F1
#
_cell.length_a   1.000
_cell.length_b   1.000
_cell.length_c   1.000
_cell.angle_alpha   90.00
_cell.angle_beta   90.00
_cell.angle_gamma   90.00
#
_symmetry.space_group_name_H-M   'P 1'
#
loop_
_entity.id
_entity.type
_entity.pdbx_description
1 polymer ?
#
loop_
_entity_poly.entity_id
_entity_poly.type
_entity_poly.pdbx_seq_one_letter_code
_entity_poly.pdbx_strand_id
1 'polypeptide(L)'
;MRNFQYRDSTNPINNFHSCHFGADKHLKKDYKIELVSKASPIREKVEKFIHDSFEKHFSAQLNTFFPLILSVIRKSDDTLIGALGIRYAQDEKLFSECYLDKSIEESIFSNEHKTITRNKIIELGNFVVRKNTDVKTVIPFVGKFIKALNVEWAVYTLTRPIRSHFQKLDIKLCYLSEANIEAVNGAATNWGNYYNFKPAVYYSNVQDSMNNS
;
A
#
# COMPACT_ATOMS: atom_id res chain seq x y z
N MET A 1 32.42 -16.50 -21.33
CA MET A 1 31.39 -16.27 -20.30
C MET A 1 30.95 -14.83 -20.39
N ARG A 2 29.72 -14.57 -20.86
CA ARG A 2 29.20 -13.21 -21.05
C ARG A 2 28.62 -12.70 -19.73
N ASN A 3 29.22 -11.66 -19.16
CA ASN A 3 28.67 -10.90 -18.05
C ASN A 3 27.42 -10.16 -18.53
N PHE A 4 26.24 -10.60 -18.09
CA PHE A 4 25.02 -9.82 -18.19
C PHE A 4 25.08 -8.72 -17.13
N GLN A 5 25.44 -7.51 -17.55
CA GLN A 5 25.16 -6.31 -16.78
C GLN A 5 23.64 -6.13 -16.72
N TYR A 6 23.08 -6.30 -15.52
CA TYR A 6 21.70 -5.95 -15.22
C TYR A 6 21.58 -4.42 -15.34
N ARG A 7 20.98 -3.92 -16.42
CA ARG A 7 20.66 -2.50 -16.57
C ARG A 7 19.53 -2.17 -15.59
N ASP A 8 19.84 -1.38 -14.58
CA ASP A 8 18.89 -0.65 -13.74
C ASP A 8 18.06 0.31 -14.60
N SER A 9 16.87 -0.10 -15.04
CA SER A 9 15.93 0.77 -15.77
C SER A 9 14.56 0.90 -15.11
N THR A 10 14.40 0.48 -13.85
CA THR A 10 13.09 0.47 -13.17
C THR A 10 13.15 0.83 -11.69
N ASN A 11 14.17 1.56 -11.20
CA ASN A 11 14.15 2.01 -9.81
C ASN A 11 13.07 3.11 -9.62
N PRO A 12 11.91 2.82 -9.00
CA PRO A 12 10.79 3.76 -8.92
C PRO A 12 11.13 5.00 -8.09
N ILE A 13 12.19 4.94 -7.28
CA ILE A 13 12.71 6.07 -6.51
C ILE A 13 13.23 7.18 -7.42
N ASN A 14 13.88 6.83 -8.55
CA ASN A 14 14.44 7.82 -9.46
C ASN A 14 13.34 8.62 -10.18
N ASN A 15 12.23 7.95 -10.55
CA ASN A 15 11.07 8.60 -11.15
C ASN A 15 10.31 9.47 -10.13
N PHE A 16 10.32 9.11 -8.85
CA PHE A 16 9.73 9.93 -7.79
C PHE A 16 10.51 11.22 -7.50
N HIS A 17 11.85 11.20 -7.64
CA HIS A 17 12.67 12.40 -7.46
C HIS A 17 12.33 13.50 -8.50
N SER A 18 11.90 13.11 -9.71
CA SER A 18 11.51 14.03 -10.79
C SER A 18 10.06 14.54 -10.74
N CYS A 19 9.18 13.97 -9.91
CA CYS A 19 7.79 14.44 -9.79
C CYS A 19 7.73 15.84 -9.16
N HIS A 20 7.20 16.81 -9.92
CA HIS A 20 6.99 18.19 -9.47
C HIS A 20 5.84 18.27 -8.46
N PHE A 21 6.16 18.66 -7.23
CA PHE A 21 5.21 18.96 -6.15
C PHE A 21 4.66 20.37 -6.37
N GLY A 22 3.69 20.52 -7.27
CA GLY A 22 3.19 21.83 -7.72
C GLY A 22 2.55 22.70 -6.63
N ALA A 23 2.01 22.12 -5.56
CA ALA A 23 1.24 22.85 -4.54
C ALA A 23 1.73 22.71 -3.08
N ASP A 24 2.73 21.87 -2.79
CA ASP A 24 3.03 21.43 -1.40
C ASP A 24 4.52 21.43 -1.06
N LYS A 25 5.22 22.53 -1.38
CA LYS A 25 6.66 22.68 -1.12
C LYS A 25 7.03 22.52 0.37
N HIS A 26 6.10 22.80 1.30
CA HIS A 26 6.31 22.66 2.75
C HIS A 26 6.40 21.19 3.21
N LEU A 27 5.51 20.33 2.72
CA LEU A 27 5.48 18.90 3.08
C LEU A 27 6.80 18.20 2.71
N LYS A 28 7.39 18.50 1.55
CA LYS A 28 8.67 17.92 1.14
C LYS A 28 9.86 18.41 1.99
N LYS A 29 9.75 19.59 2.60
CA LYS A 29 10.81 20.16 3.45
C LYS A 29 10.89 19.44 4.79
N ASP A 30 9.75 19.11 5.38
CA ASP A 30 9.65 18.58 6.74
C ASP A 30 9.61 17.05 6.80
N TYR A 31 9.27 16.40 5.68
CA TYR A 31 9.17 14.95 5.59
C TYR A 31 10.09 14.38 4.51
N LYS A 32 10.51 13.15 4.75
CA LYS A 32 11.30 12.30 3.85
C LYS A 32 10.49 11.04 3.60
N ILE A 33 10.49 10.56 2.35
CA ILE A 33 9.93 9.25 2.06
C ILE A 33 11.03 8.32 1.57
N GLU A 34 10.94 7.05 1.95
CA GLU A 34 11.88 6.01 1.53
C GLU A 34 11.11 4.76 1.14
N LEU A 35 11.59 4.12 0.07
CA LEU A 35 11.12 2.79 -0.32
C LEU A 35 12.05 1.75 0.32
N VAL A 36 11.47 0.88 1.13
CA VAL A 36 12.15 -0.06 2.01
C VAL A 36 11.93 -1.47 1.51
N SER A 37 12.93 -2.01 0.80
CA SER A 37 12.95 -3.41 0.37
C SER A 37 13.34 -4.35 1.52
N LYS A 38 13.19 -5.66 1.32
CA LYS A 38 13.64 -6.69 2.29
C LYS A 38 15.13 -6.60 2.65
N ALA A 39 15.98 -6.11 1.75
CA ALA A 39 17.41 -5.94 1.98
C ALA A 39 17.78 -4.59 2.61
N SER A 40 16.81 -3.71 2.86
CA SER A 40 17.08 -2.37 3.40
C SER A 40 17.54 -2.44 4.86
N PRO A 41 18.58 -1.70 5.26
CA PRO A 41 19.03 -1.65 6.66
C PRO A 41 17.96 -1.17 7.65
N ILE A 42 16.99 -0.38 7.20
CA ILE A 42 15.90 0.12 8.05
C ILE A 42 14.67 -0.79 8.06
N ARG A 43 14.72 -1.92 7.35
CA ARG A 43 13.57 -2.83 7.17
C ARG A 43 12.96 -3.26 8.49
N GLU A 44 13.79 -3.77 9.40
CA GLU A 44 13.35 -4.25 10.72
C GLU A 44 12.69 -3.13 11.55
N LYS A 45 13.27 -1.92 11.53
CA LYS A 45 12.69 -0.74 12.21
C LYS A 45 11.27 -0.43 11.70
N VAL A 46 11.07 -0.51 10.39
CA VAL A 46 9.76 -0.20 9.76
C VAL A 46 8.76 -1.34 9.95
N GLU A 47 9.18 -2.60 9.86
CA GLU A 47 8.34 -3.76 10.16
C GLU A 47 7.89 -3.76 11.62
N LYS A 48 8.79 -3.46 12.55
CA LYS A 48 8.45 -3.30 13.97
C LYS A 48 7.43 -2.19 14.19
N PHE A 49 7.56 -1.06 13.49
CA PHE A 49 6.57 0.01 13.58
C PHE A 49 5.17 -0.41 13.08
N ILE A 50 5.10 -1.21 12.02
CA ILE A 50 3.85 -1.80 11.53
C ILE A 50 3.30 -2.79 12.55
N HIS A 51 4.14 -3.72 13.02
CA HIS A 51 3.79 -4.73 14.02
C HIS A 51 3.17 -4.09 15.27
N ASP A 52 3.91 -3.20 15.92
CA ASP A 52 3.50 -2.57 17.18
C ASP A 52 2.21 -1.76 17.00
N SER A 53 2.00 -1.19 15.80
CA SER A 53 0.76 -0.48 15.47
C SER A 53 -0.43 -1.44 15.33
N PHE A 54 -0.27 -2.57 14.66
CA PHE A 54 -1.33 -3.57 14.53
C PHE A 54 -1.62 -4.27 15.86
N GLU A 55 -0.60 -4.58 16.65
CA GLU A 55 -0.74 -5.11 18.01
C GLU A 55 -1.53 -4.15 18.89
N LYS A 56 -1.16 -2.87 18.90
CA LYS A 56 -1.84 -1.86 19.73
C LYS A 56 -3.32 -1.67 19.35
N HIS A 57 -3.66 -1.66 18.07
CA HIS A 57 -5.02 -1.35 17.62
C HIS A 57 -5.91 -2.58 17.55
N PHE A 58 -5.34 -3.73 17.21
CA PHE A 58 -6.10 -4.93 16.91
C PHE A 58 -5.75 -6.13 17.81
N SER A 59 -4.79 -6.00 18.71
CA SER A 59 -4.17 -7.17 19.40
C SER A 59 -3.65 -8.21 18.39
N ALA A 60 -3.26 -7.76 17.20
CA ALA A 60 -2.77 -8.61 16.12
C ALA A 60 -1.24 -8.78 16.21
N GLN A 61 -0.76 -9.99 15.95
CA GLN A 61 0.66 -10.34 15.87
C GLN A 61 1.01 -10.63 14.41
N LEU A 62 1.45 -9.58 13.71
CA LEU A 62 1.82 -9.66 12.29
C LEU A 62 3.22 -10.25 12.13
N ASN A 63 3.33 -11.39 11.44
CA ASN A 63 4.63 -12.04 11.19
C ASN A 63 5.09 -11.95 9.73
N THR A 64 4.23 -11.42 8.85
CA THR A 64 4.52 -11.31 7.42
C THR A 64 4.23 -9.90 6.94
N PHE A 65 5.17 -9.33 6.19
CA PHE A 65 5.06 -7.98 5.65
C PHE A 65 5.23 -7.97 4.14
N PHE A 66 4.66 -6.96 3.49
CA PHE A 66 4.76 -6.79 2.04
C PHE A 66 6.22 -6.56 1.61
N PRO A 67 6.63 -7.03 0.41
CA PRO A 67 8.04 -7.05 -0.01
C PRO A 67 8.67 -5.65 -0.07
N LEU A 68 7.86 -4.64 -0.37
CA LEU A 68 8.25 -3.24 -0.35
C LEU A 68 7.39 -2.50 0.68
N ILE A 69 7.99 -1.54 1.37
CA ILE A 69 7.27 -0.65 2.28
C ILE A 69 7.67 0.78 1.96
N LEU A 70 6.69 1.65 1.72
CA LEU A 70 6.90 3.09 1.68
C LEU A 70 6.85 3.61 3.12
N SER A 71 7.95 4.19 3.61
CA SER A 71 7.99 4.86 4.92
C SER A 71 7.96 6.37 4.78
N VAL A 72 7.21 7.04 5.64
CA VAL A 72 7.19 8.51 5.76
C VAL A 72 7.82 8.89 7.09
N ILE A 73 8.90 9.67 7.02
CA ILE A 73 9.74 10.05 8.15
C ILE A 73 9.70 11.57 8.30
N ARG A 74 9.46 12.07 9.51
CA ARG A 74 9.63 13.48 9.83
C ARG A 74 11.11 13.80 10.04
N LYS A 75 11.64 14.76 9.30
CA LYS A 75 13.07 15.09 9.26
C LYS A 75 13.57 15.77 10.53
N SER A 76 12.72 16.53 11.22
CA SER A 76 13.13 17.28 12.41
C SER A 76 13.63 16.39 13.56
N ASP A 77 13.16 15.15 13.65
CA ASP A 77 13.42 14.22 14.74
C ASP A 77 13.56 12.76 14.29
N ASP A 78 13.77 12.53 12.99
CA ASP A 78 13.88 11.20 12.35
C ASP A 78 12.77 10.20 12.74
N THR A 79 11.57 10.72 13.00
CA THR A 79 10.45 9.89 13.47
C THR A 79 9.68 9.29 12.29
N LEU A 80 9.49 7.98 12.31
CA LEU A 80 8.51 7.30 11.46
C LEU A 80 7.09 7.76 11.82
N ILE A 81 6.41 8.43 10.90
CA ILE A 81 5.03 8.89 11.08
C ILE A 81 4.02 8.05 10.32
N GLY A 82 4.46 7.28 9.32
CA GLY A 82 3.62 6.37 8.58
C GLY A 82 4.39 5.34 7.76
N ALA A 83 3.72 4.23 7.46
CA ALA A 83 4.22 3.18 6.58
C ALA A 83 3.07 2.59 5.76
N LEU A 84 3.38 2.16 4.53
CA LEU A 84 2.46 1.47 3.62
C LEU A 84 3.19 0.34 2.91
N GLY A 85 2.72 -0.89 3.06
CA GLY A 85 3.20 -2.04 2.31
C GLY A 85 2.72 -2.01 0.86
N ILE A 86 3.60 -2.40 -0.06
CA ILE A 86 3.36 -2.49 -1.49
C ILE A 86 3.83 -3.85 -2.00
N ARG A 87 3.00 -4.46 -2.84
CA ARG A 87 3.27 -5.71 -3.57
C ARG A 87 2.83 -5.53 -5.01
N TYR A 88 3.63 -6.00 -5.96
CA TYR A 88 3.25 -6.03 -7.37
C TYR A 88 2.62 -7.38 -7.71
N ALA A 89 1.49 -7.37 -8.41
CA ALA A 89 0.83 -8.62 -8.78
C ALA A 89 1.64 -9.44 -9.81
N GLN A 90 2.54 -8.80 -10.57
CA GLN A 90 3.45 -9.49 -11.49
C GLN A 90 4.47 -10.40 -10.77
N ASP A 91 4.87 -10.04 -9.55
CA ASP A 91 6.00 -10.70 -8.88
C ASP A 91 5.53 -11.83 -7.97
N GLU A 92 4.29 -11.76 -7.47
CA GLU A 92 3.71 -12.76 -6.57
C GLU A 92 2.17 -12.71 -6.54
N LYS A 93 1.57 -13.75 -5.95
CA LYS A 93 0.13 -13.77 -5.66
C LYS A 93 -0.20 -12.64 -4.67
N LEU A 94 -1.28 -11.92 -4.93
CA LEU A 94 -1.77 -10.91 -3.97
C LEU A 94 -2.35 -11.60 -2.74
N PHE A 95 -2.22 -10.98 -1.57
CA PHE A 95 -2.85 -11.49 -0.35
C PHE A 95 -4.37 -11.44 -0.50
N SER A 96 -4.92 -10.36 -1.04
CA SER A 96 -6.35 -10.19 -1.26
C SER A 96 -7.00 -11.26 -2.13
N GLU A 97 -6.24 -11.95 -2.97
CA GLU A 97 -6.76 -13.05 -3.81
C GLU A 97 -7.17 -14.28 -2.98
N CYS A 98 -6.84 -14.39 -1.70
CA CYS A 98 -7.44 -15.42 -0.85
C CYS A 98 -8.94 -15.20 -0.61
N TYR A 99 -9.44 -13.96 -0.75
CA TYR A 99 -10.85 -13.61 -0.55
C TYR A 99 -11.69 -13.62 -1.83
N LEU A 100 -11.09 -13.98 -2.97
CA LEU A 100 -11.71 -13.88 -4.28
C LEU A 100 -11.84 -15.26 -4.92
N ASP A 101 -12.96 -15.50 -5.61
CA ASP A 101 -13.19 -16.73 -6.37
C ASP A 101 -12.36 -16.79 -7.67
N LYS A 102 -11.82 -15.64 -8.10
CA LYS A 102 -11.08 -15.46 -9.36
C LYS A 102 -9.77 -14.73 -9.09
N SER A 103 -8.89 -14.72 -10.09
CA SER A 103 -7.71 -13.86 -10.05
C SER A 103 -8.10 -12.39 -9.97
N ILE A 104 -7.21 -11.54 -9.43
CA ILE A 104 -7.52 -10.12 -9.25
C ILE A 104 -7.81 -9.41 -10.57
N GLU A 105 -7.08 -9.76 -11.64
CA GLU A 105 -7.29 -9.20 -12.98
C GLU A 105 -8.65 -9.59 -13.55
N GLU A 106 -9.13 -10.81 -13.32
CA GLU A 106 -10.46 -11.25 -13.75
C GLU A 106 -11.57 -10.60 -12.94
N SER A 107 -11.35 -10.40 -11.64
CA SER A 107 -12.28 -9.66 -10.77
C SER A 107 -12.43 -8.21 -11.22
N ILE A 108 -11.33 -7.53 -11.54
CA ILE A 108 -11.38 -6.15 -12.07
C ILE A 108 -11.99 -6.13 -13.47
N PHE A 109 -11.61 -7.08 -14.35
CA PHE A 109 -12.18 -7.21 -15.70
C PHE A 109 -13.70 -7.33 -15.67
N SER A 110 -14.23 -8.12 -14.72
CA SER A 110 -15.67 -8.37 -14.59
C SER A 110 -16.46 -7.09 -14.30
N ASN A 111 -15.85 -6.08 -13.69
CA ASN A 111 -16.47 -4.81 -13.35
C ASN A 111 -16.18 -3.70 -14.39
N GLU A 112 -14.97 -3.68 -14.96
CA GLU A 112 -14.51 -2.60 -15.85
C GLU A 112 -14.75 -2.89 -17.34
N HIS A 113 -14.91 -4.17 -17.70
CA HIS A 113 -15.05 -4.65 -19.09
C HIS A 113 -13.93 -4.16 -20.04
N LYS A 114 -12.71 -3.99 -19.49
CA LYS A 114 -11.49 -3.60 -20.21
C LYS A 114 -10.40 -4.62 -19.99
N THR A 115 -9.47 -4.76 -20.94
CA THR A 115 -8.31 -5.63 -20.77
C THR A 115 -7.50 -5.22 -19.54
N ILE A 116 -7.41 -6.12 -18.56
CA ILE A 116 -6.63 -5.90 -17.33
C ILE A 116 -5.31 -6.65 -17.44
N THR A 117 -4.19 -5.93 -17.33
CA THR A 117 -2.86 -6.55 -17.33
C THR A 117 -2.34 -6.67 -15.90
N ARG A 118 -2.03 -7.90 -15.47
CA ARG A 118 -1.57 -8.18 -14.10
C ARG A 118 -0.37 -7.34 -13.66
N ASN A 119 0.57 -7.05 -14.56
CA ASN A 119 1.74 -6.19 -14.26
C ASN A 119 1.42 -4.71 -14.02
N LYS A 120 0.18 -4.28 -14.28
CA LYS A 120 -0.33 -2.93 -13.96
C LYS A 120 -1.09 -2.89 -12.64
N ILE A 121 -1.05 -3.96 -11.86
CA ILE A 121 -1.77 -4.07 -10.58
C ILE A 121 -0.77 -4.09 -9.42
N ILE A 122 -1.05 -3.27 -8.41
CA ILE A 122 -0.39 -3.34 -7.11
C ILE A 122 -1.42 -3.61 -6.01
N GLU A 123 -0.97 -4.29 -4.97
CA GLU A 123 -1.69 -4.38 -3.70
C GLU A 123 -1.03 -3.49 -2.66
N LEU A 124 -1.87 -2.81 -1.91
CA LEU A 124 -1.53 -1.88 -0.86
C LEU A 124 -2.12 -2.37 0.46
N GLY A 125 -1.24 -2.55 1.44
CA GLY A 125 -1.56 -3.14 2.74
C GLY A 125 -0.62 -2.62 3.82
N ASN A 126 -0.65 -3.22 5.01
CA ASN A 126 0.23 -2.84 6.13
C ASN A 126 0.25 -1.33 6.42
N PHE A 127 -0.88 -0.65 6.20
CA PHE A 127 -0.97 0.79 6.36
C PHE A 127 -1.07 1.15 7.84
N VAL A 128 -0.11 1.94 8.32
CA VAL A 128 -0.08 2.42 9.70
C VAL A 128 0.36 3.88 9.74
N VAL A 129 -0.13 4.60 10.74
CA VAL A 129 0.31 5.95 11.07
C VAL A 129 0.58 6.05 12.56
N ARG A 130 1.49 6.93 12.95
CA ARG A 130 1.87 7.07 14.36
C ARG A 130 0.76 7.70 15.20
N LYS A 131 0.08 8.70 14.65
CA LYS A 131 -1.11 9.34 15.23
C LYS A 131 -2.22 9.42 14.19
N ASN A 132 -3.48 9.40 14.63
CA ASN A 132 -4.63 9.59 13.73
C ASN A 132 -4.56 10.91 12.94
N THR A 133 -3.93 11.95 13.51
CA THR A 133 -3.68 13.23 12.83
C THR A 133 -2.72 13.11 11.66
N ASP A 134 -1.80 12.14 11.70
CA ASP A 134 -0.75 11.97 10.68
C ASP A 134 -1.31 11.38 9.37
N VAL A 135 -2.52 10.78 9.37
CA VAL A 135 -3.19 10.27 8.15
C VAL A 135 -3.28 11.35 7.07
N LYS A 136 -3.64 12.58 7.45
CA LYS A 136 -3.76 13.72 6.52
C LYS A 136 -2.42 14.11 5.90
N THR A 137 -1.31 13.81 6.56
CA THR A 137 0.05 14.06 6.07
C THR A 137 0.54 12.90 5.21
N VAL A 138 0.30 11.65 5.61
CA VAL A 138 0.85 10.45 4.96
C VAL A 138 0.14 10.14 3.64
N ILE A 139 -1.19 10.28 3.58
CA ILE A 139 -1.98 9.94 2.39
C ILE A 139 -1.52 10.72 1.13
N PRO A 140 -1.29 12.04 1.16
CA PRO A 140 -0.82 12.75 -0.03
C PRO A 140 0.53 12.24 -0.55
N PHE A 141 1.44 11.82 0.33
CA PHE A 141 2.71 11.19 -0.09
C PHE A 141 2.47 9.85 -0.78
N VAL A 142 1.59 9.03 -0.20
CA VAL A 142 1.19 7.74 -0.76
C VAL A 142 0.58 7.94 -2.16
N GLY A 143 -0.37 8.86 -2.30
CA GLY A 143 -1.05 9.11 -3.57
C GLY A 143 -0.07 9.58 -4.66
N LYS A 144 0.80 10.54 -4.32
CA LYS A 144 1.84 11.03 -5.25
C LYS A 144 2.83 9.93 -5.63
N PHE A 145 3.22 9.09 -4.67
CA PHE A 145 4.12 7.96 -4.94
C PHE A 145 3.48 6.96 -5.90
N ILE A 146 2.24 6.54 -5.64
CA ILE A 146 1.53 5.56 -6.48
C ILE A 146 1.30 6.08 -7.90
N LYS A 147 0.95 7.37 -8.04
CA LYS A 147 0.82 8.02 -9.36
C LYS A 147 2.13 8.05 -10.17
N ALA A 148 3.28 8.03 -9.50
CA ALA A 148 4.59 7.97 -10.14
C ALA A 148 4.98 6.53 -10.57
N LEU A 149 4.24 5.52 -10.10
CA LEU A 149 4.43 4.14 -10.52
C LEU A 149 3.77 3.89 -11.87
N ASN A 150 4.34 2.99 -12.67
CA ASN A 150 3.80 2.60 -13.97
C ASN A 150 2.71 1.53 -13.84
N VAL A 151 1.68 1.83 -13.04
CA VAL A 151 0.57 0.95 -12.67
C VAL A 151 -0.75 1.64 -12.97
N GLU A 152 -1.79 0.85 -13.19
CA GLU A 152 -3.13 1.34 -13.53
C GLU A 152 -4.12 1.09 -12.39
N TRP A 153 -3.94 -0.01 -11.66
CA TRP A 153 -4.87 -0.47 -10.65
C TRP A 153 -4.18 -0.64 -9.31
N ALA A 154 -4.84 -0.18 -8.25
CA ALA A 154 -4.43 -0.41 -6.89
C ALA A 154 -5.52 -1.16 -6.13
N VAL A 155 -5.12 -2.17 -5.38
CA VAL A 155 -6.00 -3.10 -4.65
C VAL A 155 -5.70 -3.00 -3.16
N TYR A 156 -6.73 -3.04 -2.34
CA TYR A 156 -6.62 -2.79 -0.91
C TYR A 156 -7.58 -3.68 -0.14
N THR A 157 -7.18 -4.14 1.05
CA THR A 157 -8.10 -4.70 2.04
C THR A 157 -8.31 -3.67 3.14
N LEU A 158 -9.47 -3.02 3.14
CA LEU A 158 -9.76 -1.87 4.01
C LEU A 158 -10.80 -2.22 5.06
N THR A 159 -10.51 -1.86 6.32
CA THR A 159 -11.52 -1.83 7.38
C THR A 159 -12.49 -0.67 7.17
N ARG A 160 -13.70 -0.77 7.73
CA ARG A 160 -14.72 0.28 7.62
C ARG A 160 -14.22 1.69 8.00
N PRO A 161 -13.46 1.90 9.09
CA PRO A 161 -12.97 3.23 9.44
C PRO A 161 -12.01 3.83 8.40
N ILE A 162 -11.11 3.02 7.82
CA ILE A 162 -10.16 3.50 6.80
C ILE A 162 -10.87 3.78 5.48
N ARG A 163 -11.85 2.96 5.09
CA ARG A 163 -12.69 3.21 3.92
C ARG A 163 -13.33 4.60 3.95
N SER A 164 -13.86 5.01 5.10
CA SER A 164 -14.46 6.35 5.27
C SER A 164 -13.44 7.50 5.12
N HIS A 165 -12.16 7.26 5.41
CA HIS A 165 -11.11 8.26 5.15
C HIS A 165 -10.82 8.36 3.65
N PHE A 166 -10.72 7.22 2.95
CA PHE A 166 -10.48 7.18 1.50
C PHE A 166 -11.61 7.88 0.71
N GLN A 167 -12.86 7.68 1.11
CA GLN A 167 -14.01 8.38 0.49
C GLN A 167 -13.93 9.90 0.64
N LYS A 168 -13.42 10.42 1.78
CA LYS A 168 -13.23 11.86 1.99
C LYS A 168 -12.11 12.46 1.14
N LEU A 169 -11.23 11.61 0.62
CA LEU A 169 -10.11 11.98 -0.24
C LEU A 169 -10.46 11.87 -1.72
N ASP A 170 -11.75 11.66 -2.04
CA ASP A 170 -12.28 11.49 -3.39
C ASP A 170 -11.64 10.32 -4.15
N ILE A 171 -11.16 9.32 -3.42
CA ILE A 171 -10.65 8.07 -3.99
C ILE A 171 -11.85 7.20 -4.33
N LYS A 172 -12.06 6.95 -5.63
CA LYS A 172 -13.12 6.06 -6.12
C LYS A 172 -12.76 4.59 -5.85
N LEU A 173 -13.32 4.05 -4.77
CA LEU A 173 -13.18 2.65 -4.39
C LEU A 173 -14.31 1.81 -5.02
N CYS A 174 -13.93 0.82 -5.82
CA CYS A 174 -14.82 -0.21 -6.35
C CYS A 174 -14.73 -1.46 -5.47
N TYR A 175 -15.86 -1.95 -4.99
CA TYR A 175 -15.95 -3.14 -4.12
C TYR A 175 -15.76 -4.43 -4.92
N LEU A 176 -15.07 -5.42 -4.31
CA LEU A 176 -14.95 -6.77 -4.86
C LEU A 176 -15.57 -7.83 -3.95
N SER A 177 -15.13 -7.91 -2.69
CA SER A 177 -15.54 -9.00 -1.78
C SER A 177 -15.36 -8.60 -0.31
N GLU A 178 -16.07 -9.26 0.60
CA GLU A 178 -15.79 -9.17 2.03
C GLU A 178 -14.51 -9.97 2.34
N ALA A 179 -13.67 -9.47 3.25
CA ALA A 179 -12.50 -10.21 3.67
C ALA A 179 -12.87 -11.06 4.91
N ASN A 180 -13.24 -12.31 4.69
CA ASN A 180 -13.49 -13.28 5.77
C ASN A 180 -12.18 -13.96 6.18
N ILE A 181 -11.90 -13.99 7.48
CA ILE A 181 -10.71 -14.66 8.05
C ILE A 181 -10.66 -16.16 7.67
N GLU A 182 -11.80 -16.82 7.50
CA GLU A 182 -11.87 -18.24 7.13
C GLU A 182 -11.22 -18.53 5.76
N ALA A 183 -11.12 -17.53 4.89
CA ALA A 183 -10.47 -17.65 3.59
C ALA A 183 -8.92 -17.56 3.69
N VAL A 184 -8.39 -17.09 4.83
CA VAL A 184 -6.95 -17.03 5.07
C VAL A 184 -6.45 -18.39 5.50
N ASN A 185 -5.93 -19.15 4.53
CA ASN A 185 -5.34 -20.46 4.80
C ASN A 185 -3.98 -20.33 5.52
N GLY A 186 -3.87 -20.91 6.72
CA GLY A 186 -2.61 -21.07 7.46
C GLY A 186 -2.41 -20.13 8.66
N ALA A 187 -1.66 -20.60 9.66
CA ALA A 187 -1.51 -19.95 10.97
C ALA A 187 -0.39 -18.91 11.07
N ALA A 188 -0.01 -18.26 9.96
CA ALA A 188 1.18 -17.40 9.95
C ALA A 188 1.00 -16.12 10.79
N THR A 189 -0.22 -15.59 10.87
CA THR A 189 -0.51 -14.30 11.52
C THR A 189 -1.72 -14.44 12.43
N ASN A 190 -1.59 -13.98 13.68
CA ASN A 190 -2.75 -13.78 14.54
C ASN A 190 -3.32 -12.39 14.26
N TRP A 191 -4.51 -12.31 13.70
CA TRP A 191 -5.13 -11.04 13.34
C TRP A 191 -5.88 -10.34 14.48
N GLY A 192 -5.91 -10.96 15.67
CA GLY A 192 -6.61 -10.41 16.83
C GLY A 192 -8.07 -10.07 16.50
N ASN A 193 -8.47 -8.82 16.74
CA ASN A 193 -9.81 -8.32 16.44
C ASN A 193 -9.93 -7.58 15.09
N TYR A 194 -8.91 -7.61 14.23
CA TYR A 194 -8.91 -6.88 12.94
C TYR A 194 -10.17 -7.15 12.10
N TYR A 195 -10.59 -8.42 12.01
CA TYR A 195 -11.77 -8.82 11.23
C TYR A 195 -13.11 -8.37 11.84
N ASN A 196 -13.15 -8.01 13.13
CA ASN A 196 -14.35 -7.43 13.75
C ASN A 196 -14.70 -6.07 13.12
N PHE A 197 -13.73 -5.41 12.48
CA PHE A 197 -13.93 -4.16 11.74
C PHE A 197 -14.44 -4.36 10.31
N LYS A 198 -14.84 -5.59 9.96
CA LYS A 198 -15.45 -5.99 8.68
C LYS A 198 -14.65 -5.48 7.49
N PRO A 199 -13.38 -5.92 7.36
CA PRO A 199 -12.56 -5.57 6.21
C PRO A 199 -13.18 -6.08 4.91
N ALA A 200 -12.92 -5.38 3.82
CA ALA A 200 -13.35 -5.77 2.49
C ALA A 200 -12.29 -5.40 1.45
N VAL A 201 -12.28 -6.16 0.35
CA VAL A 201 -11.39 -5.96 -0.79
C VAL A 201 -12.01 -4.92 -1.72
N TYR A 202 -11.19 -3.92 -2.05
CA TYR A 202 -11.50 -2.86 -2.99
C TYR A 202 -10.39 -2.72 -4.03
N TYR A 203 -10.73 -2.15 -5.18
CA TYR A 203 -9.76 -1.62 -6.12
C TYR A 203 -10.10 -0.19 -6.53
N SER A 204 -9.12 0.51 -7.11
CA SER A 204 -9.27 1.84 -7.68
C SER A 204 -8.41 1.99 -8.92
N ASN A 205 -8.88 2.73 -9.92
CA ASN A 205 -7.99 3.21 -10.99
C ASN A 205 -7.09 4.32 -10.43
N VAL A 206 -5.78 4.16 -10.59
CA VAL A 206 -4.77 5.07 -10.02
C VAL A 206 -4.85 6.48 -10.63
N GLN A 207 -5.16 6.59 -11.92
CA GLN A 207 -5.25 7.88 -12.60
C GLN A 207 -6.53 8.63 -12.23
N ASP A 208 -7.66 7.93 -12.14
CA ASP A 208 -8.95 8.56 -11.82
C ASP A 208 -9.05 8.96 -10.34
N SER A 209 -8.47 8.17 -9.45
CA SER A 209 -8.78 8.26 -8.01
C SER A 209 -7.85 9.17 -7.21
N MET A 210 -6.79 9.72 -7.82
CA MET A 210 -5.78 10.49 -7.09
C MET A 210 -5.59 11.91 -7.64
N ASN A 211 -6.52 12.42 -8.44
CA ASN A 211 -6.44 13.74 -9.10
C ASN A 211 -6.65 14.96 -8.19
N ASN A 212 -7.12 14.76 -6.95
CA ASN A 212 -7.44 15.84 -6.02
C ASN A 212 -6.43 15.96 -4.85
N SER A 213 -5.12 15.73 -5.06
CA SER A 213 -4.07 15.84 -4.01
C SER A 213 -2.74 16.45 -4.47
#